data_AF-A0A7S4IJM9-F1
#
_entry.id   AF-A0A7S4IJM9-F1
#
_cell.length_a   1.000
_cell.length_b   1.000
_cell.length_c   1.000
_cell.angle_alpha   90.00
_cell.angle_beta   90.00
_cell.angle_gamma   90.00
#
_symmetry.space_group_name_H-M   'P 1'
#
loop_
_entity.id
_entity.type
_entity.pdbx_description
1 polymer ?
#
loop_
_entity_poly.entity_id
_entity_poly.type
_entity_poly.pdbx_seq_one_letter_code
_entity_poly.pdbx_strand_id
1 'polypeptide(L)'
;DDSLISSSMLTKSLSPEEKRAIQKLCKSLPSLRLQSCDSATSDIYIDGNVSMFELPFTTRCIPSDKWWRWNQTKCHKKVELEGGISVALAKLIPRKSNIKGLLECKSVPNYKIWQYVVSIPLKEPTIVFWCEKGATDPNRLTETSTLDALFSDTAPSSPTNRLYATKISFICN
;
A
#
# COMPACT_ATOMS: atom_id res chain seq x y z
N ASP A 1 8.54 -10.50 19.61
CA ASP A 1 9.84 -10.15 19.00
C ASP A 1 9.67 -9.19 17.84
N ASP A 2 9.76 -7.89 18.14
CA ASP A 2 9.61 -6.75 17.20
C ASP A 2 10.94 -5.96 17.08
N SER A 3 12.08 -6.61 17.31
CA SER A 3 13.39 -5.95 17.46
C SER A 3 14.23 -5.94 16.17
N LEU A 4 13.72 -5.33 15.10
CA LEU A 4 14.47 -5.07 13.85
C LEU A 4 14.60 -3.58 13.51
N ILE A 5 14.29 -2.69 14.46
CA ILE A 5 14.30 -1.25 14.25
C ILE A 5 15.17 -0.60 15.32
N SER A 6 16.39 -0.21 14.95
CA SER A 6 17.22 0.68 15.76
C SER A 6 16.53 2.06 15.75
N SER A 7 15.73 2.27 16.79
CA SER A 7 14.55 3.16 16.76
C SER A 7 14.84 4.66 16.90
N SER A 8 16.09 5.07 17.16
CA SER A 8 16.34 6.41 17.73
C SER A 8 16.64 7.54 16.71
N MET A 9 17.14 7.24 15.50
CA MET A 9 17.51 8.27 14.52
C MET A 9 16.57 8.36 13.29
N LEU A 10 15.86 7.27 12.95
CA LEU A 10 15.04 7.18 11.73
C LEU A 10 13.66 7.83 11.85
N THR A 11 13.15 7.99 13.07
CA THR A 11 11.74 8.35 13.30
C THR A 11 11.45 9.85 13.29
N LYS A 12 12.48 10.71 13.31
CA LYS A 12 12.28 12.18 13.33
C LYS A 12 12.05 12.81 11.96
N SER A 13 12.42 12.13 10.86
CA SER A 13 12.35 12.72 9.50
C SER A 13 11.30 12.10 8.56
N LEU A 14 10.65 11.03 9.00
CA LEU A 14 9.60 10.33 8.25
C LEU A 14 8.21 10.80 8.68
N SER A 15 7.36 11.04 7.69
CA SER A 15 5.92 11.23 7.91
C SER A 15 5.27 9.95 8.47
N PRO A 16 4.09 10.05 9.12
CA PRO A 16 3.36 8.88 9.59
C PRO A 16 3.04 7.85 8.48
N GLU A 17 2.84 8.31 7.24
CA GLU A 17 2.59 7.44 6.08
C GLU A 17 3.85 6.64 5.72
N GLU A 18 5.00 7.30 5.64
CA GLU A 18 6.29 6.65 5.35
C GLU A 18 6.70 5.67 6.47
N LYS A 19 6.43 6.01 7.73
CA LYS A 19 6.65 5.09 8.87
C LYS A 19 5.85 3.80 8.72
N ARG A 20 4.55 3.89 8.38
CA ARG A 20 3.72 2.70 8.11
C ARG A 20 4.26 1.89 6.95
N ALA A 21 4.73 2.55 5.88
CA ALA A 21 5.31 1.88 4.73
C ALA A 21 6.59 1.12 5.08
N ILE A 22 7.49 1.69 5.88
CA ILE A 22 8.69 0.99 6.37
C ILE A 22 8.32 -0.17 7.28
N GLN A 23 7.41 0.02 8.23
CA GLN A 23 6.97 -1.06 9.12
C GLN A 23 6.38 -2.24 8.34
N LYS A 24 5.58 -1.96 7.30
CA LYS A 24 5.03 -3.00 6.42
C LYS A 24 6.12 -3.75 5.66
N LEU A 25 7.13 -3.04 5.14
CA LEU A 25 8.28 -3.65 4.49
C LEU A 25 9.01 -4.59 5.47
N CYS A 26 9.41 -4.10 6.65
CA CYS A 26 10.13 -4.88 7.66
C CYS A 26 9.39 -6.16 8.04
N LYS A 27 8.07 -6.10 8.23
CA LYS A 27 7.23 -7.27 8.54
C LYS A 27 7.17 -8.28 7.40
N SER A 28 7.22 -7.82 6.15
CA SER A 28 7.06 -8.68 4.97
C SER A 28 8.38 -9.28 4.50
N LEU A 29 9.50 -8.54 4.65
CA LEU A 29 10.81 -8.85 4.10
C LEU A 29 11.29 -10.30 4.35
N PRO A 30 11.14 -10.89 5.56
CA PRO A 30 11.60 -12.26 5.82
C PRO A 30 10.84 -13.34 5.02
N SER A 31 9.61 -13.03 4.59
CA SER A 31 8.73 -13.96 3.87
C SER A 31 8.75 -13.78 2.36
N LEU A 32 9.36 -12.69 1.87
CA LEU A 32 9.37 -12.37 0.44
C LEU A 32 10.28 -13.32 -0.33
N ARG A 33 9.77 -13.77 -1.47
CA ARG A 33 10.52 -14.53 -2.46
C ARG A 33 10.79 -13.64 -3.66
N LEU A 34 12.03 -13.72 -4.15
CA LEU A 34 12.45 -13.01 -5.35
C LEU A 34 11.74 -13.61 -6.56
N GLN A 35 11.11 -12.76 -7.36
CA GLN A 35 10.49 -13.13 -8.61
C GLN A 35 11.39 -12.71 -9.77
N SER A 36 11.81 -13.68 -10.58
CA SER A 36 12.58 -13.43 -11.79
C SER A 36 11.62 -13.23 -12.96
N CYS A 37 11.23 -11.98 -13.20
CA CYS A 37 10.40 -11.60 -14.34
C CYS A 37 10.66 -10.14 -14.76
N ASP A 38 10.50 -9.86 -16.05
CA ASP A 38 10.78 -8.53 -16.62
C ASP A 38 9.65 -7.51 -16.37
N SER A 39 8.48 -7.98 -15.93
CA SER A 39 7.30 -7.15 -15.67
C SER A 39 6.43 -7.73 -14.56
N ALA A 40 5.78 -6.87 -13.79
CA ALA A 40 4.85 -7.29 -12.75
C ALA A 40 3.53 -7.76 -13.38
N THR A 41 2.87 -8.73 -12.77
CA THR A 41 1.49 -9.09 -13.12
C THR A 41 0.49 -8.08 -12.53
N SER A 42 -0.75 -8.12 -12.99
CA SER A 42 -1.84 -7.28 -12.46
C SER A 42 -2.13 -7.52 -10.97
N ASP A 43 -1.65 -8.62 -10.40
CA ASP A 43 -1.80 -8.94 -8.98
C ASP A 43 -1.10 -7.93 -8.08
N ILE A 44 -0.13 -7.17 -8.61
CA ILE A 44 0.50 -6.04 -7.91
C ILE A 44 -0.51 -4.96 -7.48
N TYR A 45 -1.72 -4.95 -8.05
CA TYR A 45 -2.79 -4.03 -7.64
C TYR A 45 -3.70 -4.59 -6.56
N ILE A 46 -3.54 -5.85 -6.16
CA ILE A 46 -4.36 -6.44 -5.09
C ILE A 46 -4.03 -5.74 -3.78
N ASP A 47 -5.06 -5.30 -3.07
CA ASP A 47 -4.90 -4.61 -1.79
C ASP A 47 -4.11 -5.46 -0.79
N GLY A 48 -3.05 -4.86 -0.23
CA GLY A 48 -2.16 -5.52 0.73
C GLY A 48 -1.09 -6.42 0.11
N ASN A 49 -1.10 -6.65 -1.21
CA ASN A 49 -0.11 -7.49 -1.88
C ASN A 49 1.31 -6.91 -1.76
N VAL A 50 2.28 -7.79 -1.57
CA VAL A 50 3.71 -7.46 -1.49
C VAL A 50 4.52 -8.39 -2.38
N SER A 51 5.31 -7.83 -3.28
CA SER A 51 6.07 -8.58 -4.29
C SER A 51 7.49 -8.06 -4.38
N MET A 52 8.47 -8.94 -4.61
CA MET A 52 9.89 -8.62 -4.69
C MET A 52 10.47 -9.07 -6.03
N PHE A 53 11.23 -8.18 -6.69
CA PHE A 53 11.80 -8.42 -8.02
C PHE A 53 13.29 -8.04 -8.06
N GLU A 54 13.98 -8.55 -9.06
CA GLU A 54 15.35 -8.17 -9.40
C GLU A 54 15.40 -6.78 -10.06
N LEU A 55 16.52 -6.07 -9.90
CA LEU A 55 16.79 -4.83 -10.62
C LEU A 55 17.54 -5.11 -11.94
N PRO A 56 17.38 -4.27 -12.97
CA PRO A 56 16.60 -3.03 -13.00
C PRO A 56 15.10 -3.27 -13.20
N PHE A 57 14.28 -2.62 -12.39
CA PHE A 57 12.83 -2.65 -12.52
C PHE A 57 12.30 -1.21 -12.50
N THR A 58 11.69 -0.79 -13.61
CA THR A 58 11.22 0.59 -13.77
C THR A 58 9.70 0.68 -13.65
N THR A 59 9.15 1.89 -13.51
CA THR A 59 7.70 2.10 -13.48
C THR A 59 6.99 1.67 -14.77
N ARG A 60 7.73 1.45 -15.87
CA ARG A 60 7.18 0.90 -17.13
C ARG A 60 6.96 -0.61 -17.07
N CYS A 61 7.65 -1.30 -16.17
CA CYS A 61 7.50 -2.73 -15.92
C CYS A 61 6.28 -3.03 -15.04
N ILE A 62 5.67 -2.01 -14.43
CA ILE A 62 4.40 -2.12 -13.75
C ILE A 62 3.31 -1.94 -14.80
N PRO A 63 2.30 -2.84 -14.90
CA PRO A 63 1.27 -2.67 -15.89
C PRO A 63 0.53 -1.33 -15.69
N SER A 64 -0.07 -0.85 -16.75
CA SER A 64 -0.89 0.37 -16.74
C SER A 64 -1.91 0.25 -17.86
N ASP A 65 -2.90 1.13 -17.86
CA ASP A 65 -3.90 1.19 -18.93
C ASP A 65 -3.58 2.33 -19.90
N LYS A 66 -4.22 2.34 -21.06
CA LYS A 66 -4.12 3.41 -22.06
C LYS A 66 -4.41 4.80 -21.47
N TRP A 67 -5.28 4.87 -20.46
CA TRP A 67 -5.86 6.10 -19.92
C TRP A 67 -5.08 6.70 -18.76
N TRP A 68 -4.18 5.94 -18.15
CA TRP A 68 -3.44 6.37 -16.96
C TRP A 68 -2.05 5.75 -16.92
N ARG A 69 -1.12 6.43 -16.25
CA ARG A 69 0.25 5.95 -16.05
C ARG A 69 0.64 6.08 -14.59
N TRP A 70 1.61 5.28 -14.16
CA TRP A 70 2.23 5.47 -12.87
C TRP A 70 3.02 6.77 -12.84
N ASN A 71 2.79 7.54 -11.78
CA ASN A 71 3.58 8.71 -11.47
C ASN A 71 4.23 8.51 -10.11
N GLN A 72 5.56 8.53 -10.11
CA GLN A 72 6.35 8.53 -8.89
C GLN A 72 6.28 9.91 -8.23
N THR A 73 5.99 9.93 -6.93
CA THR A 73 6.04 11.17 -6.15
C THR A 73 7.49 11.64 -6.02
N LYS A 74 7.73 12.95 -6.07
CA LYS A 74 9.07 13.55 -5.98
C LYS A 74 9.80 13.25 -4.64
N CYS A 75 9.07 12.85 -3.61
CA CYS A 75 9.67 12.48 -2.33
C CYS A 75 10.33 11.11 -2.44
N HIS A 76 11.66 11.10 -2.44
CA HIS A 76 12.46 9.91 -2.17
C HIS A 76 13.04 10.06 -0.77
N LYS A 77 12.82 9.07 0.07
CA LYS A 77 13.46 8.99 1.39
C LYS A 77 14.44 7.82 1.36
N LYS A 78 15.53 7.97 2.09
CA LYS A 78 16.47 6.89 2.37
C LYS A 78 16.44 6.62 3.87
N VAL A 79 16.39 5.34 4.21
CA VAL A 79 16.25 4.82 5.57
C VAL A 79 17.26 3.69 5.69
N GLU A 80 18.17 3.79 6.65
CA GLU A 80 19.07 2.69 7.02
C GLU A 80 18.38 1.84 8.09
N LEU A 81 18.23 0.55 7.86
CA LEU A 81 17.70 -0.41 8.83
C LEU A 81 18.85 -1.11 9.57
N GLU A 82 18.51 -1.94 10.54
CA GLU A 82 19.50 -2.78 11.23
C GLU A 82 20.25 -3.70 10.26
N GLY A 83 21.49 -4.05 10.60
CA GLY A 83 22.34 -4.90 9.75
C GLY A 83 22.89 -4.20 8.51
N GLY A 84 22.84 -2.87 8.44
CA GLY A 84 23.37 -2.08 7.31
C GLY A 84 22.53 -2.17 6.04
N ILE A 85 21.24 -2.52 6.18
CA ILE A 85 20.31 -2.59 5.05
C ILE A 85 19.83 -1.17 4.72
N SER A 86 20.15 -0.69 3.52
CA SER A 86 19.68 0.61 3.04
C SER A 86 18.40 0.46 2.25
N VAL A 87 17.40 1.29 2.54
CA VAL A 87 16.11 1.30 1.84
C VAL A 87 15.82 2.69 1.30
N ALA A 88 15.68 2.79 -0.02
CA ALA A 88 15.12 3.98 -0.66
C ALA A 88 13.64 3.75 -0.99
N LEU A 89 12.74 4.56 -0.44
CA LEU A 89 11.30 4.45 -0.68
C LEU A 89 10.74 5.62 -1.49
N ALA A 90 9.77 5.30 -2.35
CA ALA A 90 8.98 6.25 -3.10
C ALA A 90 7.53 5.76 -3.22
N LYS A 91 6.59 6.70 -3.36
CA LYS A 91 5.18 6.40 -3.59
C LYS A 91 4.85 6.52 -5.07
N LEU A 92 4.06 5.59 -5.57
CA LEU A 92 3.54 5.56 -6.93
C LEU A 92 2.01 5.75 -6.89
N ILE A 93 1.52 6.68 -7.69
CA ILE A 93 0.08 6.95 -7.85
C ILE A 93 -0.30 7.00 -9.33
N PRO A 94 -1.48 6.49 -9.72
CA PRO A 94 -1.99 6.64 -11.06
C PRO A 94 -2.26 8.12 -11.40
N ARG A 95 -1.93 8.52 -12.62
CA ARG A 95 -2.26 9.84 -13.16
C ARG A 95 -2.83 9.70 -14.57
N LYS A 96 -3.80 10.54 -14.92
CA LYS A 96 -4.37 10.59 -16.26
C LYS A 96 -3.27 10.74 -17.32
N SER A 97 -3.37 9.96 -18.38
CA SER A 97 -2.49 10.08 -19.53
C SER A 97 -2.98 11.22 -20.43
N ASN A 98 -2.06 12.06 -20.91
CA ASN A 98 -2.39 13.21 -21.76
C ASN A 98 -2.39 12.83 -23.25
N ILE A 99 -3.05 11.72 -23.60
CA ILE A 99 -3.15 11.28 -25.00
C ILE A 99 -4.20 12.14 -25.72
N LYS A 100 -3.75 12.92 -26.70
CA LYS A 100 -4.62 13.75 -27.55
C LYS A 100 -5.61 12.85 -28.32
N GLY A 101 -6.88 13.24 -28.37
CA GLY A 101 -7.93 12.53 -29.12
C GLY A 101 -8.71 11.48 -28.32
N LEU A 102 -8.36 11.24 -27.06
CA LEU A 102 -9.11 10.35 -26.17
C LEU A 102 -10.06 11.18 -25.28
N LEU A 103 -11.24 11.50 -25.82
CA LEU A 103 -12.26 12.34 -25.15
C LEU A 103 -12.96 11.59 -23.99
N GLU A 104 -13.11 10.27 -24.09
CA GLU A 104 -13.76 9.44 -23.07
C GLU A 104 -12.74 8.75 -22.17
N CYS A 105 -12.23 9.48 -21.17
CA CYS A 105 -11.35 8.88 -20.18
C CYS A 105 -12.16 8.00 -19.22
N LYS A 106 -11.93 6.68 -19.26
CA LYS A 106 -12.32 5.81 -18.14
C LYS A 106 -11.67 6.32 -16.85
N SER A 107 -12.37 6.23 -15.73
CA SER A 107 -11.91 6.73 -14.43
C SER A 107 -10.49 6.26 -14.09
N VAL A 108 -9.65 7.16 -13.59
CA VAL A 108 -8.31 6.80 -13.10
C VAL A 108 -8.48 5.99 -11.80
N PRO A 109 -7.84 4.82 -11.66
CA PRO A 109 -7.96 4.04 -10.44
C PRO A 109 -7.34 4.78 -9.25
N ASN A 110 -7.92 4.59 -8.07
CA ASN A 110 -7.42 5.17 -6.82
C ASN A 110 -6.40 4.24 -6.14
N TYR A 111 -5.45 3.72 -6.91
CA TYR A 111 -4.42 2.82 -6.40
C TYR A 111 -3.28 3.60 -5.72
N LYS A 112 -2.63 2.95 -4.77
CA LYS A 112 -1.43 3.48 -4.10
C LYS A 112 -0.43 2.36 -3.87
N ILE A 113 0.71 2.45 -4.54
CA ILE A 113 1.80 1.50 -4.42
C ILE A 113 3.01 2.19 -3.78
N TRP A 114 3.62 1.53 -2.81
CA TRP A 114 4.95 1.87 -2.32
C TRP A 114 5.98 1.06 -3.06
N GLN A 115 7.03 1.74 -3.51
CA GLN A 115 8.21 1.16 -4.11
C GLN A 115 9.37 1.30 -3.12
N TYR A 116 10.09 0.21 -2.90
CA TYR A 116 11.29 0.16 -2.09
C TYR A 116 12.44 -0.38 -2.92
N VAL A 117 13.55 0.33 -2.97
CA VAL A 117 14.83 -0.22 -3.42
C VAL A 117 15.57 -0.64 -2.16
N VAL A 118 15.79 -1.95 -2.02
CA VAL A 118 16.39 -2.57 -0.84
C VAL A 118 17.79 -3.03 -1.18
N SER A 119 18.78 -2.46 -0.50
CA SER A 119 20.19 -2.80 -0.63
C SER A 119 20.65 -3.48 0.65
N ILE A 120 20.89 -4.80 0.56
CA ILE A 120 21.42 -5.61 1.66
C ILE A 120 22.92 -5.80 1.42
N PRO A 121 23.79 -5.65 2.43
CA PRO A 121 25.21 -5.90 2.28
C PRO A 121 25.49 -7.28 1.66
N LEU A 122 26.44 -7.33 0.72
CA LEU A 122 26.86 -8.56 0.03
C LEU A 122 25.79 -9.22 -0.87
N LYS A 123 24.66 -8.55 -1.14
CA LYS A 123 23.63 -9.02 -2.06
C LYS A 123 23.35 -7.98 -3.13
N GLU A 124 22.88 -8.45 -4.28
CA GLU A 124 22.36 -7.57 -5.31
C GLU A 124 21.12 -6.82 -4.78
N PRO A 125 20.98 -5.52 -5.14
CA PRO A 125 19.84 -4.74 -4.72
C PRO A 125 18.56 -5.25 -5.38
N THR A 126 17.47 -5.26 -4.62
CA THR A 126 16.16 -5.73 -5.08
C THR A 126 15.14 -4.61 -5.00
N ILE A 127 14.06 -4.74 -5.77
CA ILE A 127 12.90 -3.86 -5.65
C ILE A 127 11.78 -4.61 -4.94
N VAL A 128 11.09 -3.93 -4.03
CA VAL A 128 9.88 -4.43 -3.39
C VAL A 128 8.75 -3.47 -3.71
N PHE A 129 7.58 -4.02 -4.02
CA PHE A 129 6.35 -3.26 -4.13
C PHE A 129 5.37 -3.70 -3.05
N TRP A 130 4.67 -2.72 -2.47
CA TRP A 130 3.51 -2.97 -1.61
C TRP A 130 2.33 -2.16 -2.11
N CYS A 131 1.20 -2.82 -2.38
CA CYS A 131 -0.06 -2.14 -2.68
C CYS A 131 -0.77 -1.79 -1.35
N GLU A 132 -0.72 -0.52 -0.95
CA GLU A 132 -1.44 -0.05 0.25
C GLU A 132 -2.93 0.18 -0.03
N LYS A 133 -3.26 0.57 -1.27
CA LYS A 133 -4.64 0.75 -1.70
C LYS A 133 -4.81 0.16 -3.08
N GLY A 134 -5.60 -0.89 -3.18
CA GLY A 134 -5.71 -1.72 -4.37
C GLY A 134 -7.13 -2.09 -4.77
N ALA A 135 -7.23 -3.02 -5.71
CA ALA A 135 -8.45 -3.77 -5.97
C ALA A 135 -8.66 -4.81 -4.85
N THR A 136 -9.92 -5.07 -4.51
CA THR A 136 -10.27 -6.17 -3.61
C THR A 136 -9.91 -7.49 -4.28
N ASP A 137 -9.21 -8.36 -3.55
CA ASP A 137 -8.93 -9.71 -4.01
C ASP A 137 -10.26 -10.48 -4.14
N PRO A 138 -10.67 -10.92 -5.34
CA PRO A 138 -11.89 -11.69 -5.51
C PRO A 138 -11.89 -12.99 -4.71
N ASN A 139 -10.70 -13.55 -4.40
CA ASN A 139 -10.58 -14.79 -3.64
C ASN A 139 -10.68 -14.59 -2.12
N ARG A 140 -10.59 -13.35 -1.61
CA ARG A 140 -10.67 -13.05 -0.16
C ARG A 140 -12.09 -12.78 0.34
N LEU A 141 -13.09 -12.78 -0.53
CA LEU A 141 -14.49 -12.45 -0.18
C LEU A 141 -15.20 -13.51 0.70
N THR A 142 -14.51 -14.55 1.16
CA THR A 142 -15.11 -15.70 1.84
C THR A 142 -15.04 -15.68 3.37
N GLU A 143 -14.31 -14.77 4.03
CA GLU A 143 -14.04 -14.93 5.47
C GLU A 143 -14.76 -13.94 6.41
N THR A 144 -15.52 -12.96 5.92
CA THR A 144 -16.01 -11.86 6.78
C THR A 144 -17.53 -11.66 6.89
N SER A 145 -18.39 -12.59 6.46
CA SER A 145 -19.85 -12.35 6.51
C SER A 145 -20.70 -13.42 7.21
N THR A 146 -20.13 -14.23 8.12
CA THR A 146 -20.96 -15.10 8.98
C THR A 146 -21.39 -14.42 10.28
N LEU A 147 -20.61 -13.49 10.84
CA LEU A 147 -21.00 -12.79 12.08
C LEU A 147 -22.00 -11.65 11.83
N ASP A 148 -21.86 -10.88 10.76
CA ASP A 148 -22.83 -9.81 10.45
C ASP A 148 -24.19 -10.36 9.98
N ALA A 149 -24.22 -11.56 9.39
CA ALA A 149 -25.46 -12.26 9.06
C ALA A 149 -26.20 -12.76 10.33
N LEU A 150 -25.49 -13.08 11.41
CA LEU A 150 -26.08 -13.56 12.68
C LEU A 150 -26.76 -12.45 13.49
N PHE A 151 -26.43 -11.17 13.27
CA PHE A 151 -27.03 -10.05 13.99
C PHE A 151 -28.09 -9.29 13.18
N SER A 152 -28.41 -9.74 11.96
CA SER A 152 -29.39 -9.06 11.08
C SER A 152 -30.85 -9.50 11.30
N ASP A 153 -31.12 -10.50 12.16
CA ASP A 153 -32.45 -11.10 12.34
C ASP A 153 -33.22 -10.63 13.58
N THR A 154 -32.98 -9.41 14.08
CA THR A 154 -33.84 -8.84 15.14
C THR A 154 -34.26 -7.42 14.81
N ALA A 155 -35.19 -7.29 13.86
CA ALA A 155 -35.95 -6.07 13.66
C ALA A 155 -37.22 -6.10 14.55
N PRO A 156 -37.30 -5.31 15.64
CA PRO A 156 -38.57 -5.00 16.29
C PRO A 156 -39.36 -4.00 15.44
N SER A 157 -40.58 -4.38 15.08
CA SER A 157 -41.57 -3.52 14.44
C SER A 157 -42.14 -2.47 15.41
N SER A 158 -41.67 -1.22 15.33
CA SER A 158 -42.52 -0.03 15.45
C SER A 158 -41.74 1.29 15.36
N PRO A 159 -42.32 2.33 14.74
CA PRO A 159 -41.77 3.68 14.78
C PRO A 159 -42.34 4.44 15.97
N THR A 160 -41.49 5.13 16.73
CA THR A 160 -41.95 6.27 17.54
C THR A 160 -40.86 7.34 17.62
N ASN A 161 -41.13 8.40 16.88
CA ASN A 161 -40.86 9.81 17.15
C ASN A 161 -39.80 10.25 18.19
N ARG A 162 -39.02 11.24 17.71
CA ARG A 162 -38.58 12.50 18.36
C ARG A 162 -37.36 12.49 19.30
N LEU A 163 -36.34 13.19 18.76
CA LEU A 163 -35.65 14.37 19.31
C LEU A 163 -34.72 14.25 20.53
N TYR A 164 -33.59 14.95 20.33
CA TYR A 164 -32.66 15.62 21.27
C TYR A 164 -31.28 15.00 21.51
N ALA A 165 -30.28 15.79 21.06
CA ALA A 165 -29.00 16.19 21.67
C ALA A 165 -28.24 15.18 22.57
N THR A 166 -26.92 15.05 22.50
CA THR A 166 -25.97 16.10 22.95
C THR A 166 -24.53 15.71 22.61
N LYS A 167 -23.73 16.73 22.28
CA LYS A 167 -22.25 16.78 22.31
C LYS A 167 -21.63 15.98 23.46
N ILE A 168 -20.64 15.14 23.17
CA ILE A 168 -19.56 14.85 24.13
C ILE A 168 -18.23 14.98 23.39
N SER A 169 -17.50 16.04 23.73
CA SER A 169 -16.08 16.22 23.46
C SER A 169 -15.28 15.52 24.56
N PHE A 170 -14.31 14.69 24.20
CA PHE A 170 -13.24 14.30 25.11
C PHE A 170 -11.88 14.74 24.57
N ILE A 171 -11.23 15.56 25.39
CA ILE A 171 -9.82 15.93 25.38
C ILE A 171 -9.08 14.78 26.07
N CYS A 172 -8.02 14.27 25.45
CA CYS A 172 -7.02 13.48 26.16
C CYS A 172 -5.68 14.22 26.10
N ASN A 173 -5.15 14.51 27.29
CA ASN A 173 -3.78 14.96 27.54
C ASN A 173 -2.76 13.91 27.11
#